data_AF-A0A9J6CSP5-F1
#
_entry.id   AF-A0A9J6CSP5-F1
#
_cell.length_a   1.000
_cell.length_b   1.000
_cell.length_c   1.000
_cell.angle_alpha   90.00
_cell.angle_beta   90.00
_cell.angle_gamma   90.00
#
_symmetry.space_group_name_H-M   'P 1'
#
loop_
_entity.id
_entity.type
_entity.pdbx_description
1 polymer ?
#
loop_
_entity_poly.entity_id
_entity_poly.type
_entity_poly.pdbx_seq_one_letter_code
_entity_poly.pdbx_strand_id
1 'polypeptide(L)'
;MPGASNLGGPKRFEHVIIFWLQCEQVTLNQRLNKRVDSMVKDGLLEEIRTFYEENVLNRNVDYEEGMLQTIGFKEFIPYLEKYDKSYDTLINKFVEAPELFNEEEIPESYKSLLKCLEELKMVTQRYSKRQLKWIKNRFLGSEQREVPNVYALDTTDVSKWKEAVYEPAEEAILAYINDEPIKLKPLEKLKRLGEGLNEETNHYCETCDRPFIGDFQWQLHLKSKKHRHKLASIAKKAKQLKQE
;
A
#
# COMPACT_ATOMS: atom_id res chain seq x y z
N MET A 1 3.61 -34.60 -8.32
CA MET A 1 3.92 -33.16 -8.40
C MET A 1 3.71 -32.58 -7.02
N PRO A 2 4.76 -32.17 -6.29
CA PRO A 2 4.56 -31.52 -4.99
C PRO A 2 3.77 -30.23 -5.24
N GLY A 3 2.53 -30.23 -4.76
CA GLY A 3 1.58 -29.14 -4.91
C GLY A 3 2.13 -27.84 -4.33
N ALA A 4 1.74 -26.74 -4.96
CA ALA A 4 2.09 -25.39 -4.55
C ALA A 4 1.89 -25.19 -3.04
N SER A 5 2.95 -24.77 -2.35
CA SER A 5 2.84 -24.22 -1.01
C SER A 5 1.84 -23.05 -1.00
N ASN A 6 1.36 -22.63 0.18
CA ASN A 6 0.55 -21.40 0.37
C ASN A 6 1.20 -20.13 -0.24
N LEU A 7 2.46 -20.20 -0.69
CA LEU A 7 3.24 -19.13 -1.28
C LEU A 7 3.60 -19.37 -2.76
N GLY A 8 3.08 -20.41 -3.40
CA GLY A 8 3.30 -20.76 -4.81
C GLY A 8 4.33 -21.88 -5.03
N GLY A 9 4.41 -22.34 -6.28
CA GLY A 9 5.37 -23.36 -6.71
C GLY A 9 6.78 -22.84 -6.97
N PRO A 10 7.69 -23.70 -7.47
CA PRO A 10 9.07 -23.34 -7.81
C PRO A 10 9.13 -22.28 -8.91
N LYS A 11 10.33 -21.74 -9.17
CA LYS A 11 10.52 -20.78 -10.27
C LYS A 11 10.11 -21.42 -11.60
N ARG A 12 9.33 -20.70 -12.40
CA ARG A 12 9.00 -21.13 -13.76
C ARG A 12 10.19 -20.97 -14.71
N PHE A 13 11.00 -19.93 -14.49
CA PHE A 13 12.17 -19.62 -15.30
C PHE A 13 13.40 -19.64 -14.40
N GLU A 14 14.45 -20.33 -14.85
CA GLU A 14 15.71 -20.43 -14.13
C GLU A 14 16.48 -19.11 -14.19
N HIS A 15 16.41 -18.43 -15.33
CA HIS A 15 17.17 -17.20 -15.57
C HIS A 15 16.40 -15.93 -15.21
N VAL A 16 16.41 -15.57 -13.91
CA VAL A 16 15.70 -14.38 -13.42
C VAL A 16 16.58 -13.57 -12.45
N ILE A 17 16.79 -12.30 -12.79
CA ILE A 17 17.32 -11.28 -11.90
C ILE A 17 16.20 -10.32 -11.52
N ILE A 18 16.09 -9.97 -10.24
CA ILE A 18 15.13 -8.97 -9.78
C ILE A 18 15.91 -7.76 -9.25
N PHE A 19 15.74 -6.61 -9.88
CA PHE A 19 16.15 -5.33 -9.33
C PHE A 19 15.01 -4.70 -8.57
N TRP A 20 15.26 -4.35 -7.31
CA TRP A 20 14.32 -3.63 -6.47
C TRP A 20 14.82 -2.20 -6.25
N LEU A 21 14.15 -1.26 -6.89
CA LEU A 21 14.34 0.17 -6.67
C LEU A 21 13.82 0.56 -5.30
N GLN A 22 14.73 0.92 -4.40
CA GLN A 22 14.45 1.35 -3.04
C GLN A 22 14.58 2.86 -2.92
N CYS A 23 13.77 3.47 -2.08
CA CYS A 23 13.82 4.88 -1.78
C CYS A 23 13.48 5.04 -0.30
N GLU A 24 14.18 5.95 0.38
CA GLU A 24 13.84 6.32 1.75
C GLU A 24 12.36 6.75 1.84
N GLN A 25 11.64 6.22 2.83
CA GLN A 25 10.18 6.42 2.93
C GLN A 25 9.78 7.89 3.04
N VAL A 26 10.56 8.72 3.74
CA VAL A 26 10.27 10.15 3.91
C VAL A 26 10.38 10.86 2.55
N THR A 27 11.50 10.66 1.86
CA THR A 27 11.77 11.19 0.53
C THR A 27 10.73 10.70 -0.49
N LEU A 28 10.37 9.42 -0.44
CA LEU A 28 9.33 8.85 -1.29
C LEU A 28 7.96 9.50 -1.03
N ASN A 29 7.56 9.68 0.23
CA ASN A 29 6.28 10.32 0.56
C ASN A 29 6.21 11.76 0.03
N GLN A 30 7.30 12.52 0.16
CA GLN A 30 7.37 13.87 -0.37
C GLN A 30 7.23 13.89 -1.90
N ARG A 31 7.89 12.96 -2.60
CA ARG A 31 7.75 12.82 -4.07
C ARG A 31 6.35 12.41 -4.48
N LEU A 32 5.73 11.47 -3.76
CA LEU A 32 4.36 11.04 -4.03
C LEU A 32 3.38 12.20 -3.87
N ASN A 33 3.54 13.03 -2.84
CA ASN A 33 2.71 14.21 -2.65
C ASN A 33 2.89 15.21 -3.79
N LYS A 34 4.15 15.57 -4.12
CA LYS A 34 4.46 16.45 -5.25
C LYS A 34 3.94 15.92 -6.58
N ARG A 35 3.95 14.59 -6.77
CA ARG A 35 3.41 13.94 -7.96
C ARG A 35 1.90 14.14 -8.05
N VAL A 36 1.16 14.01 -6.94
CA VAL A 36 -0.28 14.32 -6.95
C VAL A 36 -0.52 15.78 -7.30
N ASP A 37 0.28 16.69 -6.74
CA ASP A 37 0.18 18.12 -7.08
C ASP A 37 0.48 18.39 -8.57
N SER A 38 1.46 17.68 -9.17
CA SER A 38 1.72 17.72 -10.61
C SER A 38 0.57 17.15 -11.41
N MET A 39 0.02 16.00 -11.03
CA MET A 39 -1.10 15.36 -11.73
C MET A 39 -2.28 16.31 -11.85
N VAL A 40 -2.58 17.07 -10.78
CA VAL A 40 -3.63 18.10 -10.81
C VAL A 40 -3.32 19.19 -11.85
N LYS A 41 -2.08 19.70 -11.91
CA LYS A 41 -1.66 20.67 -12.92
C LYS A 41 -1.67 20.11 -14.34
N ASP A 42 -1.44 18.81 -14.47
CA ASP A 42 -1.37 18.10 -15.75
C ASP A 42 -2.77 17.68 -16.26
N GLY A 43 -3.85 18.02 -15.56
CA GLY A 43 -5.24 17.82 -16.02
C GLY A 43 -6.00 16.66 -15.37
N LEU A 44 -5.58 16.20 -14.18
CA LEU A 44 -6.24 15.10 -13.47
C LEU A 44 -7.74 15.33 -13.25
N LEU A 45 -8.17 16.57 -13.00
CA LEU A 45 -9.57 16.87 -12.72
C LEU A 45 -10.44 16.70 -13.97
N GLU A 46 -9.95 17.18 -15.11
CA GLU A 46 -10.58 17.02 -16.41
C GLU A 46 -10.74 15.54 -16.77
N GLU A 47 -9.69 14.74 -16.56
CA GLU A 47 -9.72 13.29 -16.81
C GLU A 47 -10.77 12.58 -15.95
N ILE A 48 -10.77 12.84 -14.63
CA ILE A 48 -11.68 12.19 -13.68
C ILE A 48 -13.14 12.59 -13.93
N ARG A 49 -13.41 13.88 -14.20
CA ARG A 49 -14.76 14.37 -14.52
C ARG A 49 -15.30 13.74 -15.80
N THR A 50 -14.50 13.74 -16.86
CA THR A 50 -14.86 13.13 -18.15
C THR A 50 -15.17 11.65 -17.97
N PHE A 51 -14.29 10.93 -17.28
CA PHE A 51 -14.49 9.50 -17.02
C PHE A 51 -15.77 9.22 -16.21
N TYR A 52 -16.05 10.02 -15.19
CA TYR A 52 -17.26 9.89 -14.37
C TYR A 52 -18.54 10.08 -15.19
N GLU A 53 -18.59 11.10 -16.04
CA GLU A 53 -19.76 11.38 -16.88
C GLU A 53 -20.03 10.28 -17.90
N GLU A 54 -18.98 9.78 -18.56
CA GLU A 54 -19.10 8.78 -19.62
C GLU A 54 -19.42 7.38 -19.07
N ASN A 55 -18.90 7.04 -17.88
CA ASN A 55 -18.85 5.67 -17.40
C ASN A 55 -19.59 5.41 -16.08
N VAL A 56 -19.95 6.44 -15.31
CA VAL A 56 -20.51 6.26 -13.95
C VAL A 56 -21.85 6.96 -13.73
N LEU A 57 -21.98 8.26 -14.04
CA LEU A 57 -23.11 9.10 -13.63
C LEU A 57 -24.51 8.50 -13.93
N ASN A 58 -24.65 7.77 -15.03
CA ASN A 58 -25.92 7.15 -15.45
C ASN A 58 -25.86 5.61 -15.50
N ARG A 59 -24.91 4.98 -14.80
CA ARG A 59 -24.71 3.53 -14.79
C ARG A 59 -24.69 3.01 -13.36
N ASN A 60 -25.30 1.84 -13.14
CA ASN A 60 -25.16 1.12 -11.88
C ASN A 60 -23.84 0.34 -11.90
N VAL A 61 -22.78 0.92 -11.34
CA VAL A 61 -21.42 0.37 -11.39
C VAL A 61 -20.97 -0.13 -10.04
N ASP A 62 -20.23 -1.25 -10.04
CA ASP A 62 -19.57 -1.77 -8.85
C ASP A 62 -18.14 -1.21 -8.75
N TYR A 63 -17.88 -0.45 -7.69
CA TYR A 63 -16.56 0.12 -7.42
C TYR A 63 -15.52 -0.92 -6.95
N GLU A 64 -15.96 -2.15 -6.68
CA GLU A 64 -15.11 -3.28 -6.34
C GLU A 64 -14.67 -4.08 -7.57
N GLU A 65 -14.89 -3.59 -8.79
CA GLU A 65 -14.48 -4.31 -10.01
C GLU A 65 -13.69 -3.45 -11.02
N GLY A 66 -12.78 -4.13 -11.72
CA GLY A 66 -12.08 -3.58 -12.89
C GLY A 66 -11.33 -2.26 -12.62
N MET A 67 -11.48 -1.31 -13.54
CA MET A 67 -10.79 -0.01 -13.49
C MET A 67 -11.22 0.83 -12.29
N LEU A 68 -12.43 0.62 -11.75
CA LEU A 68 -12.95 1.43 -10.64
C LEU A 68 -12.24 1.17 -9.31
N GLN A 69 -11.49 0.06 -9.20
CA GLN A 69 -10.62 -0.21 -8.06
C GLN A 69 -9.35 0.66 -8.00
N THR A 70 -9.01 1.34 -9.10
CA THR A 70 -7.79 2.13 -9.23
C THR A 70 -7.71 3.24 -8.17
N ILE A 71 -6.49 3.51 -7.71
CA ILE A 71 -6.20 4.66 -6.85
C ILE A 71 -6.24 5.90 -7.73
N GLY A 72 -7.03 6.91 -7.36
CA GLY A 72 -7.17 8.14 -8.13
C GLY A 72 -8.60 8.47 -8.52
N PHE A 73 -9.49 7.47 -8.61
CA PHE A 73 -10.87 7.72 -9.03
C PHE A 73 -11.85 7.66 -7.85
N LYS A 74 -11.86 6.53 -7.12
CA LYS A 74 -12.81 6.30 -6.01
C LYS A 74 -12.72 7.36 -4.91
N GLU A 75 -11.53 7.93 -4.70
CA GLU A 75 -11.31 9.00 -3.72
C GLU A 75 -12.07 10.28 -4.08
N PHE A 76 -12.39 10.49 -5.36
CA PHE A 76 -13.08 11.68 -5.88
C PHE A 76 -14.59 11.51 -6.01
N ILE A 77 -15.16 10.32 -5.78
CA ILE A 77 -16.61 10.10 -5.86
C ILE A 77 -17.41 11.10 -5.00
N PRO A 78 -17.03 11.39 -3.74
CA PRO A 78 -17.76 12.37 -2.92
C PRO A 78 -17.77 13.79 -3.52
N TYR A 79 -16.73 14.14 -4.28
CA TYR A 79 -16.65 15.40 -5.02
C TYR A 79 -17.50 15.34 -6.29
N LEU A 80 -17.38 14.27 -7.09
CA LEU A 80 -18.06 14.09 -8.37
C LEU A 80 -19.58 14.01 -8.24
N GLU A 81 -20.10 13.44 -7.15
CA GLU A 81 -21.54 13.39 -6.88
C GLU A 81 -22.17 14.76 -6.60
N LYS A 82 -21.36 15.72 -6.11
CA LYS A 82 -21.80 17.08 -5.74
C LYS A 82 -21.29 18.14 -6.71
N TYR A 83 -20.59 17.70 -7.75
CA TYR A 83 -19.92 18.54 -8.69
C TYR A 83 -20.92 19.12 -9.70
N ASP A 84 -20.75 20.40 -10.02
CA ASP A 84 -21.49 21.10 -11.07
C ASP A 84 -20.48 21.84 -11.97
N LYS A 85 -20.63 21.63 -13.28
CA LYS A 85 -19.81 22.24 -14.35
C LYS A 85 -19.80 23.76 -14.29
N SER A 86 -20.84 24.37 -13.73
CA SER A 86 -20.92 25.84 -13.57
C SER A 86 -19.75 26.41 -12.75
N TYR A 87 -19.13 25.59 -11.88
CA TYR A 87 -18.02 26.00 -11.01
C TYR A 87 -16.63 25.65 -11.56
N ASP A 88 -16.50 25.10 -12.76
CA ASP A 88 -15.21 24.64 -13.30
C ASP A 88 -14.15 25.73 -13.37
N THR A 89 -14.52 26.88 -13.94
CA THR A 89 -13.61 28.01 -14.09
C THR A 89 -13.14 28.53 -12.74
N LEU A 90 -14.01 28.50 -11.72
CA LEU A 90 -13.69 28.91 -10.36
C LEU A 90 -12.76 27.90 -9.67
N ILE A 91 -13.05 26.60 -9.81
CA ILE A 91 -12.23 25.52 -9.24
C ILE A 91 -10.83 25.53 -9.85
N ASN A 92 -10.72 25.63 -11.17
CA ASN A 92 -9.43 25.61 -11.86
C ASN A 92 -8.59 26.85 -11.47
N LYS A 93 -9.21 28.03 -11.41
CA LYS A 93 -8.55 29.26 -10.93
C LYS A 93 -8.06 29.15 -9.48
N PHE A 94 -8.84 28.49 -8.62
CA PHE A 94 -8.44 28.25 -7.24
C PHE A 94 -7.26 27.27 -7.15
N VAL A 95 -7.31 26.17 -7.91
CA VAL A 95 -6.22 25.17 -7.97
C VAL A 95 -4.90 25.81 -8.39
N GLU A 96 -4.93 26.76 -9.34
CA GLU A 96 -3.76 27.50 -9.78
C GLU A 96 -3.24 28.51 -8.74
N ALA A 97 -4.16 29.21 -8.06
CA ALA A 97 -3.83 30.31 -7.15
C ALA A 97 -4.72 30.31 -5.89
N PRO A 98 -4.47 29.37 -4.95
CA PRO A 98 -5.28 29.21 -3.74
C PRO A 98 -5.15 30.40 -2.76
N GLU A 99 -4.05 31.16 -2.85
CA GLU A 99 -3.76 32.32 -1.99
C GLU A 99 -4.67 33.53 -2.26
N LEU A 100 -5.40 33.54 -3.39
CA LEU A 100 -6.23 34.67 -3.82
C LEU A 100 -7.66 34.63 -3.26
N PHE A 101 -8.01 33.62 -2.46
CA PHE A 101 -9.38 33.39 -2.01
C PHE A 101 -9.48 33.41 -0.48
N ASN A 102 -10.52 34.05 0.04
CA ASN A 102 -10.85 34.06 1.47
C ASN A 102 -11.62 32.78 1.87
N GLU A 103 -11.48 32.31 3.12
CA GLU A 103 -12.14 31.09 3.62
C GLU A 103 -13.68 31.10 3.48
N GLU A 104 -14.30 32.29 3.50
CA GLU A 104 -15.75 32.47 3.39
C GLU A 104 -16.28 32.33 1.95
N GLU A 105 -15.42 32.50 0.93
CA GLU A 105 -15.78 32.43 -0.48
C GLU A 105 -15.59 31.03 -1.10
N ILE A 106 -15.13 30.07 -0.31
CA ILE A 106 -14.79 28.72 -0.79
C ILE A 106 -16.07 27.90 -1.00
N PRO A 107 -16.39 27.48 -2.25
CA PRO A 107 -17.54 26.61 -2.51
C PRO A 107 -17.42 25.27 -1.78
N GLU A 108 -18.54 24.72 -1.34
CA GLU A 108 -18.58 23.41 -0.66
C GLU A 108 -18.03 22.28 -1.55
N SER A 109 -18.26 22.36 -2.86
CA SER A 109 -17.68 21.44 -3.86
C SER A 109 -16.15 21.47 -3.84
N TYR A 110 -15.54 22.63 -3.63
CA TYR A 110 -14.08 22.77 -3.53
C TYR A 110 -13.52 22.22 -2.21
N LYS A 111 -14.23 22.42 -1.09
CA LYS A 111 -13.84 21.78 0.19
C LYS A 111 -13.85 20.26 0.07
N SER A 112 -14.84 19.71 -0.63
CA SER A 112 -14.89 18.29 -0.95
C SER A 112 -13.69 17.87 -1.82
N LEU A 113 -13.35 18.65 -2.84
CA LEU A 113 -12.20 18.38 -3.71
C LEU A 113 -10.88 18.33 -2.93
N LEU A 114 -10.62 19.30 -2.06
CA LEU A 114 -9.41 19.30 -1.22
C LEU A 114 -9.30 18.05 -0.35
N LYS A 115 -10.43 17.62 0.24
CA LYS A 115 -10.47 16.38 1.01
C LYS A 115 -10.16 15.15 0.16
N CYS A 116 -10.69 15.10 -1.07
CA CYS A 116 -10.40 14.03 -2.03
C CYS A 116 -8.91 13.99 -2.41
N LEU A 117 -8.28 15.15 -2.62
CA LEU A 117 -6.84 15.24 -2.93
C LEU A 117 -5.96 14.77 -1.77
N GLU A 118 -6.29 15.14 -0.54
CA GLU A 118 -5.57 14.66 0.64
C GLU A 118 -5.78 13.17 0.87
N GLU A 119 -7.00 12.65 0.63
CA GLU A 119 -7.25 11.21 0.64
C GLU A 119 -6.39 10.51 -0.42
N LEU A 120 -6.33 11.04 -1.66
CA LEU A 120 -5.50 10.51 -2.75
C LEU A 120 -4.02 10.41 -2.36
N LYS A 121 -3.46 11.49 -1.80
CA LYS A 121 -2.07 11.50 -1.30
C LYS A 121 -1.87 10.41 -0.26
N MET A 122 -2.79 10.31 0.68
CA MET A 122 -2.72 9.37 1.79
C MET A 122 -2.86 7.91 1.34
N VAL A 123 -3.79 7.58 0.43
CA VAL A 123 -3.92 6.21 -0.11
C VAL A 123 -2.72 5.82 -0.96
N THR A 124 -2.12 6.77 -1.68
CA THR A 124 -0.90 6.54 -2.48
C THR A 124 0.29 6.19 -1.57
N GLN A 125 0.44 6.89 -0.44
CA GLN A 125 1.44 6.54 0.58
C GLN A 125 1.16 5.20 1.25
N ARG A 126 -0.11 4.88 1.54
CA ARG A 126 -0.49 3.56 2.07
C ARG A 126 -0.16 2.46 1.07
N TYR A 127 -0.40 2.69 -0.21
CA TYR A 127 -0.10 1.74 -1.27
C TYR A 127 1.39 1.49 -1.40
N SER A 128 2.24 2.52 -1.37
CA SER A 128 3.70 2.32 -1.40
C SER A 128 4.18 1.46 -0.21
N LYS A 129 3.66 1.71 1.00
CA LYS A 129 3.96 0.86 2.18
C LYS A 129 3.47 -0.58 2.01
N ARG A 130 2.29 -0.79 1.40
CA ARG A 130 1.77 -2.12 1.08
C ARG A 130 2.68 -2.85 0.08
N GLN A 131 3.16 -2.15 -0.97
CA GLN A 131 4.11 -2.71 -1.93
C GLN A 131 5.41 -3.13 -1.23
N LEU A 132 6.00 -2.27 -0.39
CA LEU A 132 7.20 -2.61 0.37
C LEU A 132 6.99 -3.86 1.24
N LYS A 133 5.85 -3.93 1.96
CA LYS A 133 5.50 -5.09 2.78
C LYS A 133 5.33 -6.35 1.92
N TRP A 134 4.68 -6.23 0.77
CA TRP A 134 4.47 -7.34 -0.15
C TRP A 134 5.79 -7.85 -0.71
N ILE A 135 6.68 -6.98 -1.21
CA ILE A 135 8.00 -7.36 -1.74
C ILE A 135 8.82 -8.08 -0.66
N LYS A 136 8.91 -7.48 0.54
CA LYS A 136 9.61 -8.08 1.68
C LYS A 136 9.08 -9.47 2.01
N ASN A 137 7.76 -9.62 2.17
CA ASN A 137 7.17 -10.90 2.56
C ASN A 137 7.21 -11.95 1.44
N ARG A 138 7.10 -11.52 0.18
CA ARG A 138 7.02 -12.39 -1.00
C ARG A 138 8.38 -12.94 -1.41
N PHE A 139 9.41 -12.09 -1.37
CA PHE A 139 10.74 -12.43 -1.87
C PHE A 139 11.79 -12.64 -0.77
N LEU A 140 11.66 -11.98 0.37
CA LEU A 140 12.64 -12.09 1.46
C LEU A 140 12.14 -12.96 2.61
N GLY A 141 10.83 -13.03 2.83
CA GLY A 141 10.23 -13.72 3.99
C GLY A 141 10.02 -15.22 3.85
N SER A 142 10.80 -15.95 3.05
CA SER A 142 10.68 -17.42 2.96
C SER A 142 12.02 -18.07 2.67
N GLU A 143 12.46 -18.96 3.57
CA GLU A 143 13.66 -19.80 3.38
C GLU A 143 13.36 -21.05 2.54
N GLN A 144 12.15 -21.61 2.68
CA GLN A 144 11.76 -22.86 2.03
C GLN A 144 11.37 -22.70 0.55
N ARG A 145 11.16 -21.46 0.09
CA ARG A 145 10.73 -21.19 -1.29
C ARG A 145 11.92 -20.82 -2.16
N GLU A 146 12.01 -21.46 -3.31
CA GLU A 146 12.93 -21.03 -4.34
C GLU A 146 12.46 -19.70 -4.94
N VAL A 147 13.11 -18.61 -4.54
CA VAL A 147 12.83 -17.25 -5.02
C VAL A 147 14.07 -16.68 -5.70
N PRO A 148 13.92 -15.89 -6.78
CA PRO A 148 15.07 -15.26 -7.41
C PRO A 148 15.82 -14.33 -6.45
N ASN A 149 17.10 -14.13 -6.71
CA ASN A 149 17.89 -13.14 -6.01
C ASN A 149 17.34 -11.75 -6.30
N VAL A 150 17.18 -10.96 -5.24
CA VAL A 150 16.70 -9.57 -5.33
C VAL A 150 17.85 -8.66 -4.99
N TYR A 151 18.19 -7.75 -5.90
CA TYR A 151 19.26 -6.78 -5.73
C TYR A 151 18.64 -5.41 -5.48
N ALA A 152 19.05 -4.75 -4.38
CA ALA A 152 18.59 -3.40 -4.06
C ALA A 152 19.37 -2.36 -4.85
N LEU A 153 18.67 -1.39 -5.41
CA LEU A 153 19.25 -0.20 -6.05
C LEU A 153 18.63 1.04 -5.40
N ASP A 154 19.47 1.97 -4.97
CA ASP A 154 19.00 3.16 -4.26
C ASP A 154 18.59 4.26 -5.24
N THR A 155 17.36 4.73 -5.09
CA THR A 155 16.74 5.80 -5.88
C THR A 155 16.43 7.04 -5.04
N THR A 156 16.97 7.10 -3.81
CA THR A 156 16.72 8.19 -2.87
C THR A 156 17.24 9.53 -3.39
N ASP A 157 18.33 9.56 -4.15
CA ASP A 157 18.80 10.77 -4.86
C ASP A 157 18.71 10.56 -6.38
N VAL A 158 17.84 11.33 -7.05
CA VAL A 158 17.65 11.23 -8.50
C VAL A 158 18.89 11.72 -9.26
N SER A 159 19.64 12.66 -8.68
CA SER A 159 20.84 13.23 -9.31
C SER A 159 21.93 12.16 -9.50
N LYS A 160 21.89 11.13 -8.65
CA LYS A 160 22.82 9.99 -8.63
C LYS A 160 22.30 8.76 -9.34
N TRP A 161 21.23 8.89 -10.13
CA TRP A 161 20.61 7.75 -10.82
C TRP A 161 21.60 6.92 -11.62
N LYS A 162 22.51 7.59 -12.34
CA LYS A 162 23.49 6.91 -13.20
C LYS A 162 24.40 5.99 -12.39
N GLU A 163 25.03 6.52 -11.34
CA GLU A 163 25.99 5.79 -10.49
C GLU A 163 25.32 4.80 -9.51
N ALA A 164 24.11 5.12 -9.01
CA ALA A 164 23.46 4.33 -7.97
C ALA A 164 22.51 3.24 -8.50
N VAL A 165 22.04 3.38 -9.75
CA VAL A 165 21.00 2.52 -10.33
C VAL A 165 21.42 1.96 -11.68
N TYR A 166 21.72 2.83 -12.66
CA TYR A 166 21.97 2.40 -14.04
C TYR A 166 23.23 1.54 -14.15
N GLU A 167 24.39 2.06 -13.75
CA GLU A 167 25.68 1.37 -13.88
C GLU A 167 25.70 0.06 -13.07
N PRO A 168 25.24 0.01 -11.79
CA PRO A 168 25.20 -1.24 -11.05
C PRO A 168 24.24 -2.28 -11.67
N ALA A 169 23.09 -1.86 -12.20
CA ALA A 169 22.15 -2.76 -12.85
C ALA A 169 22.72 -3.34 -14.16
N GLU A 170 23.33 -2.49 -14.99
CA GLU A 170 23.97 -2.89 -16.24
C GLU A 170 25.12 -3.87 -15.98
N GLU A 171 26.02 -3.55 -15.03
CA GLU A 171 27.10 -4.45 -14.63
C GLU A 171 26.57 -5.80 -14.13
N ALA A 172 25.50 -5.82 -13.33
CA ALA A 172 24.90 -7.06 -12.84
C ALA A 172 24.25 -7.89 -13.97
N ILE A 173 23.60 -7.24 -14.93
CA ILE A 173 23.02 -7.93 -16.10
C ILE A 173 24.13 -8.53 -16.97
N LEU A 174 25.17 -7.76 -17.27
CA LEU A 174 26.29 -8.24 -18.10
C LEU A 174 27.04 -9.38 -17.42
N ALA A 175 27.32 -9.25 -16.13
CA ALA A 175 27.94 -10.34 -15.35
C ALA A 175 27.07 -11.60 -15.38
N TYR A 176 25.75 -11.45 -15.22
CA TYR A 176 24.82 -12.56 -15.27
C TYR A 176 24.73 -13.24 -16.64
N ILE A 177 24.76 -12.48 -17.73
CA ILE A 177 24.74 -13.02 -19.10
C ILE A 177 26.03 -13.78 -19.41
N ASN A 178 27.17 -13.33 -18.88
CA ASN A 178 28.49 -13.91 -19.12
C ASN A 178 28.86 -15.01 -18.10
N ASP A 179 27.94 -15.44 -17.24
CA ASP A 179 28.19 -16.38 -16.14
C ASP A 179 29.31 -15.93 -15.16
N GLU A 180 29.50 -14.62 -15.03
CA GLU A 180 30.45 -13.99 -14.11
C GLU A 180 29.82 -13.66 -12.74
N PRO A 181 30.62 -13.60 -11.67
CA PRO A 181 30.10 -13.27 -10.34
C PRO A 181 29.59 -11.82 -10.29
N ILE A 182 28.31 -11.66 -9.98
CA ILE A 182 27.69 -10.35 -9.77
C ILE A 182 28.32 -9.68 -8.54
N LYS A 183 28.87 -8.47 -8.70
CA LYS A 183 29.45 -7.66 -7.61
C LYS A 183 28.41 -7.21 -6.58
N LEU A 184 27.20 -6.89 -7.03
CA LEU A 184 26.08 -6.52 -6.18
C LEU A 184 25.67 -7.70 -5.29
N LYS A 185 25.53 -7.44 -3.99
CA LYS A 185 25.07 -8.45 -3.05
C LYS A 185 23.54 -8.58 -3.12
N PRO A 186 23.00 -9.80 -3.18
CA PRO A 186 21.56 -10.00 -3.07
C PRO A 186 21.09 -9.62 -1.66
N LEU A 187 19.85 -9.16 -1.55
CA LEU A 187 19.21 -8.85 -0.28
C LEU A 187 19.04 -10.11 0.58
N GLU A 188 19.35 -9.94 1.87
CA GLU A 188 19.20 -10.98 2.87
C GLU A 188 17.73 -11.39 3.06
N LYS A 189 17.52 -12.67 3.34
CA LYS A 189 16.21 -13.19 3.72
C LYS A 189 15.81 -12.65 5.09
N LEU A 190 14.52 -12.33 5.22
CA LEU A 190 13.93 -11.89 6.47
C LEU A 190 13.46 -13.11 7.24
N LYS A 191 13.92 -13.26 8.48
CA LYS A 191 13.35 -14.23 9.42
C LYS A 191 11.89 -13.91 9.67
N ARG A 192 11.00 -14.88 9.47
CA ARG A 192 9.58 -14.68 9.76
C ARG A 192 9.36 -14.63 11.26
N LEU A 193 8.53 -13.69 11.69
CA LEU A 193 8.02 -13.70 13.06
C LEU A 193 7.11 -14.94 13.21
N GLY A 194 7.47 -15.82 14.14
CA GLY A 194 6.78 -17.10 14.34
C GLY A 194 7.32 -18.27 13.51
N GLU A 195 8.50 -18.12 12.89
CA GLU A 195 9.21 -19.22 12.23
C GLU A 195 9.41 -20.41 13.19
N GLY A 196 9.03 -21.61 12.73
CA GLY A 196 9.02 -22.84 13.53
C GLY A 196 7.75 -23.09 14.34
N LEU A 197 6.79 -22.16 14.37
CA LEU A 197 5.45 -22.37 14.94
C LEU A 197 4.49 -22.92 13.89
N ASN A 198 3.48 -23.69 14.32
CA ASN A 198 2.52 -24.25 13.39
C ASN A 198 1.57 -23.15 12.88
N GLU A 199 1.50 -22.98 11.56
CA GLU A 199 0.64 -21.98 10.90
C GLU A 199 -0.77 -22.53 10.59
N GLU A 200 -0.99 -23.83 10.70
CA GLU A 200 -2.25 -24.51 10.30
C GLU A 200 -3.15 -24.87 11.50
N THR A 201 -2.73 -24.56 12.72
CA THR A 201 -3.54 -24.79 13.92
C THR A 201 -4.70 -23.80 14.01
N ASN A 202 -5.86 -24.28 14.46
CA ASN A 202 -7.01 -23.43 14.71
C ASN A 202 -7.22 -23.28 16.22
N HIS A 203 -7.21 -22.04 16.71
CA HIS A 203 -7.46 -21.69 18.11
C HIS A 203 -8.72 -20.83 18.20
N TYR A 204 -9.52 -21.02 19.25
CA TYR A 204 -10.69 -20.18 19.51
C TYR A 204 -10.57 -19.51 20.87
N CYS A 205 -10.70 -18.17 20.91
CA CYS A 205 -10.79 -17.45 22.18
C CYS A 205 -12.25 -17.34 22.63
N GLU A 206 -12.66 -18.07 23.65
CA GLU A 206 -13.99 -17.93 24.25
C GLU A 206 -14.21 -16.53 24.85
N THR A 207 -13.19 -15.96 25.50
CA THR A 207 -13.28 -14.63 26.13
C THR A 207 -13.54 -13.52 25.11
N CYS A 208 -12.92 -13.62 23.94
CA CYS A 208 -12.99 -12.60 22.89
C CYS A 208 -13.98 -12.95 21.79
N ASP A 209 -14.48 -14.18 21.78
CA ASP A 209 -15.38 -14.76 20.78
C ASP A 209 -14.84 -14.62 19.35
N ARG A 210 -13.61 -15.11 19.15
CA ARG A 210 -12.87 -14.97 17.88
C ARG A 210 -11.98 -16.18 17.58
N PRO A 211 -11.97 -16.67 16.33
CA PRO A 211 -11.00 -17.66 15.87
C PRO A 211 -9.65 -17.01 15.55
N PHE A 212 -8.58 -17.78 15.72
CA PHE A 212 -7.21 -17.45 15.37
C PHE A 212 -6.59 -18.65 14.63
N ILE A 213 -5.85 -18.37 13.57
CA ILE A 213 -5.17 -19.39 12.76
C ILE A 213 -3.67 -19.25 12.99
N GLY A 214 -3.03 -20.35 13.35
CA GLY A 214 -1.61 -20.45 13.68
C GLY A 214 -1.28 -20.08 15.13
N ASP A 215 -0.30 -20.78 15.68
CA ASP A 215 0.13 -20.63 17.07
C ASP A 215 0.72 -19.24 17.35
N PHE A 216 1.40 -18.65 16.37
CA PHE A 216 1.98 -17.32 16.51
C PHE A 216 0.91 -16.25 16.76
N GLN A 217 -0.16 -16.25 15.96
CA GLN A 217 -1.26 -15.30 16.12
C GLN A 217 -1.99 -15.51 17.44
N TRP A 218 -2.17 -16.77 17.83
CA TRP A 218 -2.77 -17.13 19.11
C TRP A 218 -1.98 -16.60 20.31
N GLN A 219 -0.66 -16.79 20.32
CA GLN A 219 0.20 -16.28 21.38
C GLN A 219 0.18 -14.75 21.47
N LEU A 220 0.18 -14.06 20.33
CA LEU A 220 0.04 -12.59 20.28
C LEU A 220 -1.31 -12.13 20.83
N HIS A 221 -2.39 -12.85 20.50
CA HIS A 221 -3.72 -12.56 20.99
C HIS A 221 -3.78 -12.62 22.52
N LEU A 222 -3.28 -13.69 23.13
CA LEU A 222 -3.28 -13.88 24.58
C LEU A 222 -2.52 -12.76 25.31
N LYS A 223 -1.43 -12.26 24.71
CA LYS A 223 -0.63 -11.15 25.23
C LYS A 223 -1.23 -9.77 24.92
N SER A 224 -2.25 -9.68 24.06
CA SER A 224 -2.80 -8.40 23.61
C SER A 224 -3.48 -7.63 24.75
N LYS A 225 -3.41 -6.29 24.70
CA LYS A 225 -4.12 -5.42 25.66
C LYS A 225 -5.64 -5.65 25.61
N LYS A 226 -6.18 -5.94 24.42
CA LYS A 226 -7.61 -6.16 24.23
C LYS A 226 -8.11 -7.40 24.98
N HIS A 227 -7.39 -8.51 24.85
CA HIS A 227 -7.71 -9.76 25.56
C HIS A 227 -7.64 -9.56 27.09
N ARG A 228 -6.54 -8.96 27.57
CA ARG A 228 -6.35 -8.65 29.00
C ARG A 228 -7.45 -7.76 29.58
N HIS A 229 -7.85 -6.70 28.88
CA HIS A 229 -8.95 -5.83 29.33
C HIS A 229 -10.29 -6.57 29.38
N LYS A 230 -10.58 -7.45 28.41
CA LYS A 230 -11.84 -8.19 28.42
C LYS A 230 -11.89 -9.20 29.57
N LEU A 231 -10.80 -9.91 29.86
CA LEU A 231 -10.67 -10.75 31.05
C LEU A 231 -10.91 -9.95 32.35
N ALA A 232 -10.28 -8.78 32.48
CA ALA A 232 -10.47 -7.91 33.65
C ALA A 232 -11.92 -7.43 33.80
N SER A 233 -12.58 -7.09 32.68
CA SER A 233 -13.99 -6.69 32.67
C SER A 233 -14.91 -7.82 33.14
N ILE A 234 -14.69 -9.05 32.66
CA ILE A 234 -15.46 -10.24 33.07
C ILE A 234 -15.25 -10.52 34.56
N ALA A 235 -14.00 -10.50 35.03
CA ALA A 235 -13.68 -10.70 36.45
C ALA A 235 -14.35 -9.64 37.36
N LYS A 236 -14.41 -8.38 36.91
CA LYS A 236 -15.09 -7.31 37.64
C LYS A 236 -16.60 -7.56 37.74
N LYS A 237 -17.25 -7.93 36.62
CA LYS A 237 -18.69 -8.27 36.61
C LYS A 237 -19.01 -9.47 37.50
N ALA A 238 -18.17 -10.52 37.46
CA ALA A 238 -18.34 -11.70 38.30
C ALA A 238 -18.19 -11.42 39.80
N LYS A 239 -17.37 -10.42 40.18
CA LYS A 239 -17.26 -9.98 41.58
C LYS A 239 -18.50 -9.20 42.03
N GLN A 240 -19.07 -8.36 41.15
CA GLN A 240 -20.29 -7.60 41.45
C GLN A 240 -21.50 -8.53 41.65
N LEU A 241 -21.66 -9.53 40.78
CA LEU A 241 -22.73 -10.54 40.88
C LEU A 241 -22.64 -11.46 42.11
N LYS A 242 -21.50 -11.49 42.82
CA LYS A 242 -21.33 -12.26 44.06
C LYS A 242 -21.52 -11.41 45.32
N GLN A 243 -21.71 -10.10 45.16
CA GLN A 243 -21.95 -9.15 46.25
C GLN A 243 -23.43 -8.73 46.36
N GLU A 244 -24.26 -9.19 45.42
CA GLU A 244 -25.73 -9.19 45.47
C GLU A 244 -26.23 -10.58 45.93
#